data_AF-A0A1P8FFL8-F1
#
_entry.id   AF-A0A1P8FFL8-F1
#
_cell.length_a   1.000
_cell.length_b   1.000
_cell.length_c   1.000
_cell.angle_alpha   90.00
_cell.angle_beta   90.00
_cell.angle_gamma   90.00
#
_symmetry.space_group_name_H-M   'P 1'
#
loop_
_entity.id
_entity.type
_entity.pdbx_description
1 polymer ?
#
loop_
_entity_poly.entity_id
_entity_poly.type
_entity_poly.pdbx_seq_one_letter_code
_entity_poly.pdbx_strand_id
1 'polypeptide(L)'
;MTRVQNGAMAKSTETEIAKFVAKYTPEMAREIKATRAKMRALVPRGYEMVYDNYNSLVFGFSPNERPLDAPLSLAAMPRWVTLCFLWGVKLKDPKGLLRGEGNQVRHVRLMGGAKDLEDKDIRALIDQALATRGEAFAAAPKLTTVIRSVSAKQRDRRPKGEG
;
A
#
# COMPACT_ATOMS: atom_id res chain seq x y z
N MET A 1 9.75 -21.40 -21.74
CA MET A 1 8.29 -21.14 -21.67
C MET A 1 7.88 -20.18 -20.53
N THR A 2 8.78 -19.80 -19.60
CA THR A 2 8.47 -19.09 -18.34
C THR A 2 8.25 -17.57 -18.45
N ARG A 3 8.84 -16.89 -19.44
CA ARG A 3 8.82 -15.41 -19.53
C ARG A 3 7.50 -14.83 -20.06
N VAL A 4 6.86 -15.53 -20.99
CA VAL A 4 5.61 -15.08 -21.64
C VAL A 4 4.41 -15.23 -20.69
N GLN A 5 4.35 -16.35 -19.95
CA GLN A 5 3.28 -16.59 -18.96
C GLN A 5 3.34 -15.60 -17.80
N ASN A 6 4.53 -15.30 -17.27
CA ASN A 6 4.69 -14.28 -16.22
C ASN A 6 4.27 -12.88 -16.69
N GLY A 7 4.54 -12.54 -17.96
CA GLY A 7 4.09 -11.27 -18.55
C GLY A 7 2.58 -11.18 -18.75
N ALA A 8 1.94 -12.26 -19.18
CA ALA A 8 0.48 -12.32 -19.34
C ALA A 8 -0.26 -12.24 -18.00
N MET A 9 0.23 -12.95 -16.97
CA MET A 9 -0.30 -12.90 -15.61
C MET A 9 -0.10 -11.54 -14.93
N ALA A 10 1.02 -10.86 -15.19
CA ALA A 10 1.23 -9.49 -14.73
C ALA A 10 0.25 -8.52 -15.39
N LYS A 11 0.01 -8.64 -16.71
CA LYS A 11 -0.98 -7.83 -17.43
C LYS A 11 -2.41 -8.06 -16.92
N SER A 12 -2.80 -9.30 -16.66
CA SER A 12 -4.13 -9.60 -16.11
C SER A 12 -4.28 -9.05 -14.69
N THR A 13 -3.23 -9.12 -13.87
CA THR A 13 -3.20 -8.57 -12.51
C THR A 13 -3.36 -7.05 -12.51
N GLU A 14 -2.60 -6.31 -13.32
CA GLU A 14 -2.73 -4.85 -13.40
C GLU A 14 -4.09 -4.42 -13.99
N THR A 15 -4.65 -5.20 -14.92
CA THR A 15 -6.01 -4.97 -15.44
C THR A 15 -7.05 -5.08 -14.34
N GLU A 16 -6.92 -6.08 -13.46
CA GLU A 16 -7.84 -6.29 -12.35
C GLU A 16 -7.70 -5.19 -11.29
N ILE A 17 -6.48 -4.78 -10.95
CA ILE A 17 -6.24 -3.64 -10.05
C ILE A 17 -6.84 -2.35 -10.62
N ALA A 18 -6.75 -2.13 -11.94
CA ALA A 18 -7.37 -0.97 -12.56
C ALA A 18 -8.89 -0.93 -12.35
N LYS A 19 -9.57 -2.09 -12.34
CA LYS A 19 -11.01 -2.18 -12.01
C LYS A 19 -11.27 -1.82 -10.55
N PHE A 20 -10.42 -2.23 -9.62
CA PHE A 20 -10.57 -1.86 -8.20
C PHE A 20 -10.40 -0.35 -8.01
N VAL A 21 -9.41 0.24 -8.67
CA VAL A 21 -9.15 1.68 -8.64
C VAL A 21 -10.31 2.48 -9.27
N ALA A 22 -10.94 1.97 -10.33
CA ALA A 22 -12.08 2.61 -11.00
C ALA A 22 -13.34 2.75 -10.11
N LYS A 23 -13.40 2.03 -8.99
CA LYS A 23 -14.49 2.16 -8.00
C LYS A 23 -14.45 3.51 -7.26
N TYR A 24 -13.30 4.17 -7.21
CA TYR A 24 -13.11 5.47 -6.56
C TYR A 24 -13.46 6.63 -7.51
N THR A 25 -13.45 7.87 -7.01
CA THR A 25 -13.53 9.07 -7.86
C THR A 25 -12.30 9.18 -8.77
N PRO A 26 -12.38 9.88 -9.92
CA PRO A 26 -11.21 10.08 -10.79
C PRO A 26 -10.00 10.68 -10.07
N GLU A 27 -10.23 11.60 -9.13
CA GLU A 27 -9.23 12.25 -8.28
C GLU A 27 -8.52 11.21 -7.42
N MET A 28 -9.29 10.41 -6.66
CA MET A 28 -8.73 9.36 -5.83
C MET A 28 -8.06 8.27 -6.67
N ALA A 29 -8.57 7.95 -7.85
CA ALA A 29 -7.94 7.01 -8.76
C ALA A 29 -6.55 7.47 -9.20
N ARG A 30 -6.36 8.78 -9.48
CA ARG A 30 -5.04 9.36 -9.76
C ARG A 30 -4.12 9.26 -8.55
N GLU A 31 -4.61 9.63 -7.36
CA GLU A 31 -3.82 9.59 -6.12
C GLU A 31 -3.40 8.17 -5.73
N ILE A 32 -4.29 7.18 -5.86
CA ILE A 32 -3.98 5.77 -5.58
C ILE A 32 -2.86 5.29 -6.51
N LYS A 33 -2.95 5.58 -7.82
CA LYS A 33 -1.93 5.20 -8.80
C LYS A 33 -0.58 5.87 -8.48
N ALA A 34 -0.58 7.17 -8.21
CA ALA A 34 0.64 7.92 -7.92
C ALA A 34 1.29 7.46 -6.60
N THR A 35 0.50 7.28 -5.54
CA THR A 35 1.00 6.83 -4.22
C THR A 35 1.54 5.41 -4.30
N ARG A 36 0.83 4.49 -4.99
CA ARG A 36 1.30 3.13 -5.24
C ARG A 36 2.61 3.14 -6.04
N ALA A 37 2.70 3.91 -7.11
CA ALA A 37 3.90 3.98 -7.95
C ALA A 37 5.13 4.46 -7.14
N LYS A 38 4.97 5.49 -6.31
CA LYS A 38 6.04 5.97 -5.44
C LYS A 38 6.44 4.91 -4.41
N MET A 39 5.49 4.28 -3.71
CA MET A 39 5.83 3.24 -2.74
C MET A 39 6.53 2.05 -3.38
N ARG A 40 6.15 1.65 -4.60
CA ARG A 40 6.85 0.61 -5.37
C ARG A 40 8.29 0.99 -5.73
N ALA A 41 8.58 2.28 -5.91
CA ALA A 41 9.94 2.77 -6.09
C ALA A 41 10.75 2.72 -4.78
N LEU A 42 10.09 2.89 -3.63
CA LEU A 42 10.73 2.77 -2.31
C LEU A 42 10.97 1.31 -1.90
N VAL A 43 10.13 0.40 -2.38
CA VAL A 43 10.19 -1.03 -2.09
C VAL A 43 10.37 -1.83 -3.40
N PRO A 44 11.56 -1.79 -4.03
CA PRO A 44 11.77 -2.38 -5.37
C PRO A 44 11.84 -3.92 -5.37
N ARG A 45 11.86 -4.57 -4.19
CA ARG A 45 11.98 -6.02 -4.00
C ARG A 45 10.91 -6.52 -3.03
N GLY A 46 10.51 -7.78 -3.18
CA GLY A 46 9.47 -8.41 -2.35
C GLY A 46 8.17 -8.65 -3.11
N TYR A 47 7.07 -8.58 -2.37
CA TYR A 47 5.73 -8.89 -2.83
C TYR A 47 4.78 -7.75 -2.42
N GLU A 48 4.09 -7.19 -3.41
CA GLU A 48 2.95 -6.29 -3.23
C GLU A 48 1.67 -7.13 -3.21
N MET A 49 1.12 -7.33 -2.01
CA MET A 49 -0.11 -8.08 -1.79
C MET A 49 -1.30 -7.14 -1.83
N VAL A 50 -2.23 -7.40 -2.75
CA VAL A 50 -3.40 -6.57 -2.99
C VAL A 50 -4.65 -7.20 -2.39
N TYR A 51 -5.41 -6.41 -1.64
CA TYR A 51 -6.68 -6.81 -1.03
C TYR A 51 -7.75 -5.78 -1.37
N ASP A 52 -8.75 -6.18 -2.13
CA ASP A 52 -9.91 -5.34 -2.39
C ASP A 52 -10.99 -5.61 -1.33
N ASN A 53 -10.72 -5.13 -0.11
CA ASN A 53 -11.48 -5.45 1.11
C ASN A 53 -12.86 -4.79 1.12
N TYR A 54 -13.62 -4.97 2.21
CA TYR A 54 -14.93 -4.34 2.39
C TYR A 54 -14.87 -2.80 2.35
N ASN A 55 -13.90 -2.17 3.05
CA ASN A 55 -13.82 -0.71 3.23
C ASN A 55 -12.66 0.00 2.51
N SER A 56 -11.57 -0.72 2.18
CA SER A 56 -10.37 -0.14 1.58
C SER A 56 -9.80 -1.03 0.48
N LEU A 57 -9.10 -0.44 -0.48
CA LEU A 57 -8.20 -1.18 -1.38
C LEU A 57 -6.80 -1.10 -0.77
N VAL A 58 -6.22 -2.23 -0.42
CA VAL A 58 -4.96 -2.31 0.34
C VAL A 58 -3.84 -2.87 -0.53
N PHE A 59 -2.67 -2.23 -0.45
CA PHE A 59 -1.41 -2.68 -1.02
C PHE A 59 -0.40 -2.89 0.12
N GLY A 60 -0.18 -4.15 0.52
CA GLY A 60 0.80 -4.51 1.54
C GLY A 60 2.13 -4.90 0.93
N PHE A 61 3.24 -4.43 1.49
CA PHE A 61 4.59 -4.70 0.96
C PHE A 61 5.35 -5.61 1.93
N SER A 62 5.71 -6.81 1.48
CA SER A 62 6.36 -7.82 2.31
C SER A 62 7.60 -8.40 1.61
N PRO A 63 8.66 -8.80 2.34
CA PRO A 63 9.79 -9.51 1.73
C PRO A 63 9.40 -10.92 1.24
N ASN A 64 8.25 -11.45 1.66
CA ASN A 64 7.77 -12.78 1.30
C ASN A 64 6.23 -12.77 1.12
N GLU A 65 5.62 -13.91 0.79
CA GLU A 65 4.17 -14.01 0.56
C GLU A 65 3.31 -14.08 1.84
N ARG A 66 3.90 -13.80 3.01
CA ARG A 66 3.20 -13.77 4.31
C ARG A 66 2.78 -12.34 4.65
N PRO A 67 1.48 -12.08 4.89
CA PRO A 67 0.99 -10.75 5.22
C PRO A 67 1.54 -10.18 6.52
N LEU A 68 1.79 -11.03 7.51
CA LEU A 68 2.32 -10.63 8.82
C LEU A 68 3.77 -10.15 8.77
N ASP A 69 4.48 -10.43 7.68
CA ASP A 69 5.84 -9.95 7.46
C ASP A 69 5.88 -8.60 6.72
N ALA A 70 4.73 -8.05 6.32
CA ALA A 70 4.65 -6.72 5.71
C ALA A 70 4.82 -5.61 6.78
N PRO A 71 5.95 -4.89 6.83
CA PRO A 71 6.12 -3.82 7.82
C PRO A 71 5.20 -2.62 7.56
N LEU A 72 4.74 -2.43 6.32
CA LEU A 72 3.88 -1.32 5.94
C LEU A 72 2.88 -1.69 4.83
N SER A 73 1.81 -0.89 4.74
CA SER A 73 0.81 -0.99 3.68
C SER A 73 0.19 0.36 3.35
N LEU A 74 -0.32 0.49 2.13
CA LEU A 74 -1.19 1.59 1.72
C LEU A 74 -2.63 1.13 1.73
N ALA A 75 -3.51 1.84 2.43
CA ALA A 75 -4.95 1.62 2.41
C ALA A 75 -5.64 2.81 1.73
N ALA A 76 -6.13 2.60 0.52
CA ALA A 76 -6.95 3.58 -0.18
C ALA A 76 -8.34 3.66 0.48
N MET A 77 -8.67 4.87 0.92
CA MET A 77 -9.97 5.25 1.46
C MET A 77 -10.70 6.13 0.44
N PRO A 78 -12.02 6.37 0.56
CA PRO A 78 -12.77 7.17 -0.40
C PRO A 78 -12.27 8.61 -0.63
N ARG A 79 -11.44 9.16 0.28
CA ARG A 79 -11.00 10.56 0.26
C ARG A 79 -9.50 10.78 0.48
N TRP A 80 -8.75 9.73 0.81
CA TRP A 80 -7.30 9.82 1.05
C TRP A 80 -6.68 8.43 0.97
N VAL A 81 -5.35 8.37 0.92
CA VAL A 81 -4.60 7.13 1.17
C VAL A 81 -4.03 7.16 2.58
N THR A 82 -4.20 6.07 3.32
CA THR A 82 -3.57 5.89 4.64
C THR A 82 -2.32 5.04 4.47
N LEU A 83 -1.17 5.52 4.95
CA LEU A 83 0.04 4.72 5.11
C LEU A 83 0.02 4.09 6.51
N CYS A 84 -0.05 2.77 6.56
CA CYS A 84 -0.09 1.98 7.79
C CYS A 84 1.27 1.35 8.04
N PHE A 85 1.70 1.33 9.30
CA PHE A 85 2.89 0.66 9.78
C PHE A 85 2.47 -0.46 10.73
N LEU A 86 2.76 -1.71 10.37
CA LEU A 86 2.33 -2.87 11.15
C LEU A 86 2.88 -2.81 12.58
N TRP A 87 4.16 -2.47 12.74
CA TRP A 87 4.77 -2.26 14.05
C TRP A 87 5.02 -0.78 14.34
N GLY A 88 4.06 0.06 13.98
CA GLY A 88 4.14 1.51 14.10
C GLY A 88 4.44 2.02 15.51
N VAL A 89 4.02 1.31 16.56
CA VAL A 89 4.35 1.64 17.97
C VAL A 89 5.85 1.65 18.28
N LYS A 90 6.67 0.97 17.46
CA LYS A 90 8.12 0.88 17.64
C LYS A 90 8.89 1.96 16.88
N LEU A 91 8.21 2.78 16.07
CA LEU A 91 8.85 3.80 15.26
C LEU A 91 9.13 5.05 16.10
N LYS A 92 10.31 5.64 15.88
CA LYS A 92 10.64 6.95 16.43
C LYS A 92 9.91 8.00 15.60
N ASP A 93 8.93 8.66 16.22
CA ASP A 93 8.10 9.70 15.62
C ASP A 93 8.21 11.02 16.42
N PRO A 94 9.33 11.75 16.29
CA PRO A 94 9.55 12.99 17.06
C PRO A 94 8.60 14.13 16.67
N LYS A 95 7.86 13.98 15.56
CA LYS A 95 6.91 14.98 15.05
C LYS A 95 5.45 14.64 15.37
N GLY A 96 5.19 13.48 15.98
CA GLY A 96 3.83 13.06 16.33
C GLY A 96 2.91 12.91 15.11
N LEU A 97 3.45 12.48 13.97
CA LEU A 97 2.68 12.27 12.73
C LEU A 97 1.78 11.03 12.82
N LEU A 98 2.19 10.04 13.60
CA LEU A 98 1.53 8.75 13.71
C LEU A 98 0.26 8.83 14.54
N ARG A 99 -0.79 8.21 14.01
CA ARG A 99 -2.12 8.09 14.63
C ARG A 99 -2.44 6.63 14.95
N GLY A 100 -3.41 6.45 15.83
CA GLY A 100 -3.93 5.16 16.26
C GLY A 100 -3.58 4.84 17.70
N GLU A 101 -4.52 4.22 18.40
CA GLU A 101 -4.44 3.96 19.85
C GLU A 101 -4.20 2.48 20.18
N GLY A 102 -4.20 1.60 19.16
CA GLY A 102 -3.93 0.17 19.35
C GLY A 102 -2.52 -0.11 19.88
N ASN A 103 -2.25 -1.36 20.26
CA ASN A 103 -0.97 -1.76 20.85
C ASN A 103 0.13 -2.10 19.81
N GLN A 104 -0.16 -2.03 18.52
CA GLN A 104 0.74 -2.51 17.46
C GLN A 104 0.80 -1.56 16.26
N VAL A 105 -0.33 -1.35 15.57
CA VAL A 105 -0.37 -0.57 14.33
C VAL A 105 -0.40 0.93 14.64
N ARG A 106 0.37 1.71 13.85
CA ARG A 106 0.17 3.16 13.70
C ARG A 106 -0.01 3.50 12.23
N HIS A 107 -0.55 4.68 11.95
CA HIS A 107 -0.77 5.12 10.58
C HIS A 107 -0.66 6.63 10.43
N VAL A 108 -0.41 7.08 9.20
CA VAL A 108 -0.51 8.48 8.78
C VAL A 108 -1.49 8.58 7.62
N ARG A 109 -2.34 9.61 7.62
CA ARG A 109 -3.20 9.93 6.47
C ARG A 109 -2.42 10.84 5.54
N LEU A 110 -2.25 10.43 4.29
CA LEU A 110 -1.55 11.21 3.27
C LEU A 110 -2.55 12.21 2.67
N MET A 111 -2.73 13.34 3.35
CA MET A 111 -3.69 14.37 2.97
C MET A 111 -3.26 15.16 1.72
N GLY A 112 -1.96 15.29 1.51
CA GLY A 112 -1.40 15.82 0.26
C GLY A 112 -1.28 14.76 -0.84
N GLY A 113 -1.68 13.51 -0.56
CA GLY A 113 -1.62 12.41 -1.52
C GLY A 113 -0.19 11.92 -1.74
N ALA A 114 0.16 11.59 -2.98
CA ALA A 114 1.45 10.97 -3.28
C ALA A 114 2.67 11.82 -2.92
N LYS A 115 2.56 13.16 -2.87
CA LYS A 115 3.69 14.05 -2.50
C LYS A 115 4.10 13.89 -1.04
N ASP A 116 3.20 13.47 -0.15
CA ASP A 116 3.52 13.28 1.27
C ASP A 116 4.58 12.18 1.47
N LEU A 117 4.77 11.27 0.51
CA LEU A 117 5.85 10.28 0.55
C LEU A 117 7.25 10.87 0.29
N GLU A 118 7.34 12.12 -0.14
CA GLU A 118 8.59 12.88 -0.30
C GLU A 118 8.92 13.73 0.93
N ASP A 119 7.96 13.89 1.84
CA ASP A 119 8.22 14.55 3.12
C ASP A 119 9.27 13.75 3.90
N LYS A 120 10.28 14.47 4.41
CA LYS A 120 11.44 13.86 5.07
C LYS A 120 11.07 13.08 6.33
N ASP A 121 10.06 13.52 7.06
CA ASP A 121 9.67 12.93 8.34
C ASP A 121 8.83 11.66 8.08
N ILE A 122 7.94 11.70 7.08
CA ILE A 122 7.26 10.49 6.58
C ILE A 122 8.26 9.50 5.99
N ARG A 123 9.25 9.98 5.24
CA ARG A 123 10.29 9.12 4.66
C ARG A 123 11.12 8.43 5.73
N ALA A 124 11.50 9.13 6.79
CA ALA A 124 12.20 8.55 7.93
C ALA A 124 11.38 7.43 8.60
N LEU A 125 10.06 7.55 8.68
CA LEU A 125 9.19 6.48 9.22
C LEU A 125 9.13 5.26 8.29
N ILE A 126 9.07 5.47 6.97
CA ILE A 126 9.14 4.40 5.96
C ILE A 126 10.47 3.66 6.05
N ASP A 127 11.58 4.38 6.07
CA ASP A 127 12.92 3.79 6.13
C ASP A 127 13.09 2.98 7.43
N GLN A 128 12.64 3.50 8.58
CA GLN A 128 12.63 2.75 9.85
C GLN A 128 11.81 1.46 9.74
N ALA A 129 10.61 1.51 9.17
CA ALA A 129 9.76 0.34 9.03
C ALA A 129 10.38 -0.73 8.12
N LEU A 130 10.95 -0.33 6.98
CA LEU A 130 11.62 -1.23 6.04
C LEU A 130 12.91 -1.83 6.63
N ALA A 131 13.67 -1.05 7.39
CA ALA A 131 14.90 -1.51 8.03
C ALA A 131 14.68 -2.71 8.97
N THR A 132 13.50 -2.83 9.59
CA THR A 132 13.16 -4.00 10.44
C THR A 132 13.21 -5.34 9.69
N ARG A 133 13.14 -5.31 8.35
CA ARG A 133 13.19 -6.47 7.46
C ARG A 133 14.22 -6.28 6.33
N GLY A 134 15.23 -5.43 6.53
CA GLY A 134 16.15 -5.00 5.46
C GLY A 134 16.84 -6.16 4.74
N GLU A 135 17.42 -7.10 5.48
CA GLU A 135 18.06 -8.30 4.91
C GLU A 135 17.08 -9.17 4.13
N ALA A 136 15.85 -9.33 4.65
CA ALA A 136 14.82 -10.12 3.98
C ALA A 136 14.38 -9.47 2.66
N PHE A 137 14.23 -8.15 2.61
CA PHE A 137 13.95 -7.43 1.35
C PHE A 137 15.14 -7.47 0.38
N ALA A 138 16.37 -7.42 0.88
CA ALA A 138 17.56 -7.58 0.05
C ALA A 138 17.59 -8.98 -0.60
N ALA A 139 17.24 -10.03 0.13
CA ALA A 139 17.17 -11.40 -0.37
C ALA A 139 15.94 -11.69 -1.24
N ALA A 140 14.86 -10.91 -1.12
CA ALA A 140 13.60 -11.12 -1.82
C ALA A 140 13.70 -10.92 -3.35
N PRO A 141 12.82 -11.50 -4.18
CA PRO A 141 12.82 -11.27 -5.63
C PRO A 141 12.54 -9.80 -5.99
N LYS A 142 12.71 -9.44 -7.27
CA LYS A 142 12.18 -8.17 -7.79
C LYS A 142 10.68 -8.08 -7.48
N LEU A 143 10.20 -6.89 -7.11
CA LEU A 143 8.83 -6.69 -6.66
C LEU A 143 7.81 -7.30 -7.62
N THR A 144 7.03 -8.27 -7.14
CA THR A 144 5.88 -8.86 -7.84
C THR A 144 4.58 -8.46 -7.16
N THR A 145 3.48 -8.46 -7.90
CA THR A 145 2.16 -8.09 -7.38
C THR A 145 1.26 -9.32 -7.39
N VAL A 146 0.54 -9.55 -6.29
CA VAL A 146 -0.38 -10.67 -6.14
C VAL A 146 -1.69 -10.19 -5.53
N ILE A 147 -2.81 -10.45 -6.19
CA ILE A 147 -4.14 -10.21 -5.60
C ILE A 147 -4.45 -11.38 -4.67
N ARG A 148 -4.60 -11.08 -3.37
CA ARG A 148 -4.78 -12.08 -2.31
C ARG A 148 -6.24 -12.34 -2.01
N SER A 149 -7.07 -11.30 -2.04
CA SER A 149 -8.50 -11.45 -1.87
C SER A 149 -9.27 -10.28 -2.46
N VAL A 150 -10.51 -10.57 -2.85
CA VAL A 150 -11.53 -9.60 -3.25
C VAL A 150 -12.75 -9.88 -2.39
N SER A 151 -13.23 -8.88 -1.67
CA SER A 151 -14.41 -9.05 -0.83
C SER A 151 -15.67 -9.09 -1.70
N ALA A 152 -16.54 -10.08 -1.45
CA ALA A 152 -17.81 -10.22 -2.17
C ALA A 152 -18.78 -9.04 -1.93
N LYS A 153 -18.64 -8.35 -0.79
CA LYS A 153 -19.41 -7.15 -0.45
C LYS A 153 -18.45 -6.01 -0.19
N GLN A 154 -18.77 -4.82 -0.67
CA GLN A 154 -17.93 -3.64 -0.52
C GLN A 154 -18.77 -2.42 -0.19
N ARG A 155 -18.26 -1.59 0.70
CA ARG A 155 -18.80 -0.25 0.94
C ARG A 155 -18.50 0.64 -0.26
N ASP A 156 -19.41 1.57 -0.52
CA ASP A 156 -19.22 2.60 -1.55
C ASP A 156 -17.89 3.34 -1.37
N ARG A 157 -17.16 3.49 -2.48
CA ARG A 157 -15.83 4.11 -2.55
C ARG A 157 -15.86 5.54 -3.07
N ARG A 158 -17.06 6.06 -3.30
CA ARG A 158 -17.29 7.45 -3.61
C ARG A 158 -17.97 8.12 -2.42
N PRO A 159 -17.50 9.29 -1.95
CA PRO A 159 -18.21 10.06 -0.96
C PRO A 159 -19.63 10.39 -1.46
N LYS A 160 -20.64 10.31 -0.60
CA LYS A 160 -22.00 10.78 -0.94
C LYS A 160 -21.96 12.31 -1.09
N GLY A 161 -22.28 12.84 -2.26
CA GLY A 161 -22.46 14.28 -2.51
C GLY A 161 -21.69 14.91 -3.67
N GLU A 162 -20.90 14.14 -4.43
CA GLU A 162 -20.23 14.64 -5.63
C GLU A 162 -20.74 13.83 -6.83
N GLY A 163 -21.85 14.31 -7.40
CA GLY A 163 -22.39 13.93 -8.70
C GLY A 163 -22.12 15.02 -9.73
#